data_AF-A0A4P6XRG2-F1
#
_entry.id   AF-A0A4P6XRG2-F1
#
_cell.length_a   1.000
_cell.length_b   1.000
_cell.length_c   1.000
_cell.angle_alpha   90.00
_cell.angle_beta   90.00
_cell.angle_gamma   90.00
#
_symmetry.space_group_name_H-M   'P 1'
#
loop_
_entity.id
_entity.type
_entity.pdbx_description
1 polymer ?
#
loop_
_entity_poly.entity_id
_entity_poly.type
_entity_poly.pdbx_seq_one_letter_code
_entity_poly.pdbx_strand_id
1 'polypeptide(L)'
;MKVPKKLEWLVIIYDNPVNQRLAFRAEHLAKVPEKVKASIITSCGPIFKDESKQEFLGSSFTIQAESKKQVLEFLKLDIYAQKDVWDFSNVVIHPYQPFYRSAKEMPKV
;
A
#
# COMPACT_ATOMS: atom_id res chain seq x y z
N MET A 1 -9.46 -2.48 29.95
CA MET A 1 -9.49 -2.97 28.56
C MET A 1 -8.06 -2.98 28.03
N LYS A 2 -7.57 -4.08 27.46
CA LYS A 2 -6.25 -4.08 26.80
C LYS A 2 -6.40 -3.36 25.47
N VAL A 3 -5.67 -2.27 25.27
CA VAL A 3 -5.57 -1.65 23.94
C VAL A 3 -5.00 -2.72 23.00
N PRO A 4 -5.66 -3.06 21.88
CA PRO A 4 -5.12 -4.04 20.96
C PRO A 4 -3.76 -3.57 20.45
N LYS A 5 -2.77 -4.45 20.51
CA LYS A 5 -1.42 -4.13 20.04
C LYS A 5 -1.44 -4.09 18.52
N LYS A 6 -1.34 -2.88 17.94
CA LYS A 6 -1.12 -2.73 16.49
C LYS A 6 0.22 -3.37 16.13
N LEU A 7 0.20 -4.18 15.07
CA LEU A 7 1.37 -4.69 14.40
C LEU A 7 1.59 -3.86 13.14
N GLU A 8 2.84 -3.81 12.71
CA GLU A 8 3.16 -3.35 11.37
C GLU A 8 3.15 -4.53 10.41
N TRP A 9 2.61 -4.32 9.21
CA TRP A 9 2.39 -5.36 8.20
C TRP A 9 3.10 -4.98 6.90
N LEU A 10 3.93 -5.86 6.37
CA LEU A 10 4.46 -5.76 5.00
C LEU A 10 3.37 -6.23 4.04
N VAL A 11 3.08 -5.38 3.06
CA VAL A 11 2.09 -5.65 2.01
C VAL A 11 2.74 -5.50 0.65
N ILE A 12 2.52 -6.50 -0.19
CA ILE A 12 2.75 -6.43 -1.63
C ILE A 12 1.43 -6.79 -2.30
N ILE A 13 0.90 -5.88 -3.11
CA ILE A 13 -0.31 -6.11 -3.90
C ILE A 13 0.03 -5.87 -5.37
N TYR A 14 -0.20 -6.90 -6.19
CA TYR A 14 0.08 -6.85 -7.61
C TYR A 14 -1.05 -6.16 -8.35
N ASP A 15 -0.74 -5.54 -9.48
CA ASP A 15 -1.77 -5.04 -10.38
C ASP A 15 -2.33 -6.21 -11.23
N ASN A 16 -3.61 -6.12 -11.62
CA ASN A 16 -4.17 -6.99 -12.64
C ASN A 16 -3.44 -6.77 -13.99
N PRO A 17 -3.27 -7.80 -14.85
CA PRO A 17 -2.53 -7.66 -16.11
C PRO A 17 -3.06 -6.57 -17.05
N VAL A 18 -4.39 -6.40 -17.10
CA VAL A 18 -5.07 -5.32 -17.83
C VAL A 18 -5.77 -4.45 -16.80
N ASN A 19 -5.31 -3.22 -16.63
CA ASN A 19 -5.80 -2.32 -15.59
C ASN A 19 -5.80 -0.85 -16.03
N GLN A 20 -6.34 0.01 -15.16
CA GLN A 20 -6.47 1.46 -15.37
C GLN A 20 -5.66 2.27 -14.34
N ARG A 21 -4.53 1.72 -13.85
CA ARG A 21 -3.68 2.35 -12.82
C ARG A 21 -3.43 3.83 -13.10
N LEU A 22 -2.99 4.16 -14.31
CA LEU A 22 -2.61 5.53 -14.66
C LEU A 22 -3.79 6.49 -14.60
N ALA A 23 -5.00 6.05 -14.97
CA ALA A 23 -6.21 6.87 -14.92
C ALA A 23 -6.59 7.26 -13.49
N PHE A 24 -6.35 6.37 -12.52
CA PHE A 24 -6.72 6.58 -11.11
C PHE A 24 -5.54 6.96 -10.21
N ARG A 25 -4.33 7.12 -10.76
CA ARG A 25 -3.11 7.35 -9.99
C ARG A 25 -3.16 8.61 -9.15
N ALA A 26 -3.68 9.70 -9.70
CA ALA A 26 -3.78 10.97 -8.98
C ALA A 26 -4.66 10.84 -7.73
N GLU A 27 -5.82 10.18 -7.86
CA GLU A 27 -6.73 9.93 -6.74
C GLU A 27 -6.14 8.96 -5.71
N HIS A 28 -5.46 7.91 -6.17
CA HIS A 28 -4.72 6.98 -5.30
C HIS A 28 -3.69 7.71 -4.44
N LEU A 29 -2.87 8.58 -5.05
CA LEU A 29 -1.82 9.32 -4.35
C LEU A 29 -2.37 10.43 -3.44
N ALA A 30 -3.51 11.05 -3.78
CA ALA A 30 -4.11 12.14 -3.01
C ALA A 30 -4.48 11.75 -1.57
N LYS A 31 -4.76 10.46 -1.31
CA LYS A 31 -5.15 9.96 0.02
C LYS A 31 -3.93 9.63 0.90
N VAL A 32 -2.73 9.47 0.33
CA VAL A 32 -1.53 9.05 1.05
C VAL A 32 -1.13 10.00 2.19
N PRO A 33 -1.09 11.34 2.01
CA PRO A 33 -0.66 12.26 3.07
C PRO A 33 -1.47 12.11 4.37
N GLU A 34 -2.79 11.96 4.25
CA GLU A 34 -3.69 11.80 5.40
C GLU A 34 -3.40 10.48 6.15
N LYS A 35 -3.18 9.38 5.41
CA LYS A 35 -2.92 8.07 6.02
C LYS A 35 -1.54 7.98 6.68
N VAL A 36 -0.56 8.70 6.14
CA VAL A 36 0.77 8.86 6.76
C VAL A 36 0.66 9.71 8.03
N LYS A 37 -0.06 10.84 7.98
CA LYS A 37 -0.29 11.69 9.15
C LYS A 37 -1.04 10.96 10.29
N ALA A 38 -1.95 10.05 9.92
CA ALA A 38 -2.66 9.20 10.87
C ALA A 38 -1.85 7.98 11.35
N SER A 39 -0.58 7.83 10.94
CA SER A 39 0.29 6.69 11.24
C SER A 39 -0.31 5.34 10.83
N ILE A 40 -1.18 5.32 9.82
CA ILE A 40 -1.74 4.10 9.25
C ILE A 40 -0.76 3.51 8.25
N ILE A 41 -0.22 4.35 7.35
CA ILE A 41 0.86 3.98 6.43
C ILE A 41 2.17 4.53 6.98
N THR A 42 3.18 3.67 7.11
CA THR A 42 4.52 4.06 7.54
C THR A 42 5.52 4.11 6.38
N SER A 43 5.21 3.45 5.26
CA SER A 43 5.92 3.53 3.98
C SER A 43 5.01 3.01 2.86
N CYS A 44 5.12 3.56 1.65
CA CYS A 44 4.42 3.05 0.47
C CYS A 44 5.12 3.45 -0.83
N GLY A 45 4.85 2.71 -1.91
CA GLY A 45 5.30 3.08 -3.25
C GLY A 45 4.91 2.08 -4.32
N PRO A 46 5.09 2.42 -5.61
CA PRO A 46 4.95 1.48 -6.70
C PRO A 46 6.06 0.42 -6.65
N ILE A 47 5.71 -0.79 -7.06
CA ILE A 47 6.65 -1.85 -7.45
C ILE A 47 6.75 -1.79 -8.96
N PHE A 48 7.97 -1.94 -9.49
CA PHE A 48 8.23 -1.98 -10.93
C PHE A 48 8.63 -3.40 -11.35
N LYS A 49 8.41 -3.74 -12.62
CA LYS A 49 8.78 -5.06 -13.16
C LYS A 49 10.29 -5.29 -13.18
N ASP A 50 11.05 -4.23 -13.41
CA ASP A 50 12.50 -4.24 -13.55
C ASP A 50 13.13 -2.88 -13.20
N GLU A 51 14.46 -2.79 -13.37
CA GLU A 51 15.28 -1.60 -13.09
C GLU A 51 14.99 -0.38 -13.96
N SER A 52 14.34 -0.53 -15.13
CA SER A 52 13.99 0.59 -16.03
C SER A 52 12.91 1.48 -15.41
N LYS A 53 12.10 0.92 -14.49
CA LYS A 53 10.97 1.58 -13.84
C LYS A 53 9.93 2.18 -14.81
N GLN A 54 9.82 1.63 -16.01
CA GLN A 54 8.82 2.06 -17.00
C GLN A 54 7.47 1.39 -16.76
N GLU A 55 7.47 0.15 -16.29
CA GLU A 55 6.25 -0.63 -16.07
C GLU A 55 6.00 -0.91 -14.59
N PHE A 56 4.77 -0.66 -14.15
CA PHE A 56 4.30 -1.01 -12.82
C PHE A 56 4.02 -2.51 -12.72
N LEU A 57 4.42 -3.10 -11.61
CA LEU A 57 4.09 -4.47 -11.21
C LEU A 57 3.02 -4.49 -10.11
N GLY A 58 2.94 -3.43 -9.29
CA GLY A 58 2.04 -3.38 -8.15
C GLY A 58 2.34 -2.21 -7.22
N SER A 59 1.91 -2.37 -5.97
CA SER A 59 2.17 -1.44 -4.88
C SER A 59 2.71 -2.19 -3.65
N SER A 60 3.62 -1.52 -2.93
CA SER A 60 4.11 -1.96 -1.64
C SER A 60 3.66 -1.00 -0.56
N PHE A 61 3.30 -1.53 0.61
CA PHE A 61 2.98 -0.75 1.80
C PHE A 61 3.59 -1.38 3.04
N THR A 62 3.83 -0.54 4.05
CA THR A 62 3.87 -0.99 5.43
C THR A 62 2.75 -0.31 6.22
N ILE A 63 1.88 -1.12 6.82
CA ILE A 63 0.59 -0.67 7.39
C ILE A 63 0.50 -1.05 8.88
N GLN A 64 0.03 -0.12 9.71
CA GLN A 64 -0.28 -0.35 11.12
C GLN A 64 -1.73 -0.86 11.27
N ALA A 65 -1.90 -2.09 11.74
CA ALA A 65 -3.21 -2.71 11.93
C ALA A 65 -3.17 -3.81 12.99
N GLU A 66 -4.33 -4.13 13.58
CA GLU A 66 -4.45 -5.17 14.61
C GLU A 66 -4.49 -6.58 14.02
N SER A 67 -4.83 -6.71 12.73
CA SER A 67 -4.95 -7.99 12.05
C SER A 67 -4.79 -7.88 10.54
N LYS A 68 -4.46 -8.99 9.88
CA LYS A 68 -4.47 -9.11 8.40
C LYS A 68 -5.82 -8.73 7.79
N LYS A 69 -6.93 -8.99 8.50
CA LYS A 69 -8.29 -8.61 8.05
C LYS A 69 -8.44 -7.09 7.94
N GLN A 70 -8.00 -6.34 8.95
CA GLN A 70 -8.03 -4.87 8.92
C GLN A 70 -7.14 -4.30 7.81
N VAL A 71 -5.99 -4.93 7.51
CA VAL A 71 -5.16 -4.56 6.36
C VAL A 71 -5.94 -4.72 5.05
N LEU A 72 -6.61 -5.86 4.86
CA LEU A 72 -7.42 -6.10 3.65
C LEU A 72 -8.59 -5.13 3.54
N GLU A 73 -9.29 -4.85 4.64
CA GLU A 73 -10.38 -3.87 4.68
C GLU A 73 -9.87 -2.47 4.31
N PHE A 74 -8.71 -2.07 4.83
CA PHE A 74 -8.06 -0.81 4.48
C PHE A 74 -7.74 -0.73 2.98
N LEU A 75 -7.14 -1.77 2.40
CA LEU A 75 -6.81 -1.81 0.97
C LEU A 75 -8.05 -1.67 0.08
N LYS A 76 -9.19 -2.26 0.49
CA LYS A 76 -10.46 -2.19 -0.26
C LYS A 76 -11.08 -0.80 -0.32
N LEU A 77 -10.65 0.13 0.55
CA LEU A 77 -11.10 1.53 0.52
C LEU A 77 -10.39 2.36 -0.57
N ASP A 78 -9.30 1.84 -1.14
CA ASP A 78 -8.52 2.53 -2.16
C ASP A 78 -9.24 2.51 -3.52
N ILE A 79 -9.03 3.55 -4.33
CA ILE A 79 -9.59 3.63 -5.68
C ILE A 79 -9.05 2.50 -6.58
N TYR A 80 -7.81 2.06 -6.38
CA TYR A 80 -7.26 0.93 -7.13
C TYR A 80 -7.96 -0.39 -6.79
N ALA A 81 -8.49 -0.56 -5.58
CA ALA A 81 -9.33 -1.70 -5.27
C ALA A 81 -10.73 -1.55 -5.90
N GLN A 82 -11.33 -0.37 -5.78
CA GLN A 82 -12.68 -0.09 -6.30
C GLN A 82 -12.78 -0.14 -7.83
N LYS A 83 -11.67 0.11 -8.52
CA LYS A 83 -11.56 0.13 -10.00
C LYS A 83 -10.86 -1.10 -10.56
N ASP A 84 -10.72 -2.16 -9.76
CA ASP A 84 -10.15 -3.44 -10.18
C ASP A 84 -8.73 -3.30 -10.78
N VAL A 85 -7.94 -2.38 -10.25
CA VAL A 85 -6.53 -2.21 -10.62
C VAL A 85 -5.67 -3.27 -9.94
N TRP A 86 -5.98 -3.60 -8.69
CA TRP A 86 -5.23 -4.54 -7.88
C TRP A 86 -5.80 -5.96 -7.90
N ASP A 87 -4.91 -6.94 -8.01
CA ASP A 87 -5.22 -8.35 -7.88
C ASP A 87 -5.18 -8.78 -6.41
N PHE A 88 -6.35 -8.88 -5.79
CA PHE A 88 -6.49 -9.35 -4.42
C PHE A 88 -6.28 -10.87 -4.27
N SER A 89 -6.31 -11.65 -5.35
CA SER A 89 -6.08 -13.10 -5.28
C SER A 89 -4.63 -13.44 -4.97
N ASN A 90 -3.70 -12.55 -5.34
CA ASN A 90 -2.25 -12.74 -5.20
C ASN A 90 -1.61 -11.76 -4.19
N VAL A 91 -2.39 -11.16 -3.29
CA VAL A 91 -1.86 -10.23 -2.29
C VAL A 91 -1.01 -10.94 -1.22
N VAL A 92 0.19 -10.41 -0.97
CA VAL A 92 1.10 -10.90 0.07
C VAL A 92 1.04 -9.97 1.29
N ILE A 93 0.76 -10.55 2.46
CA ILE A 93 0.61 -9.79 3.73
C ILE A 93 1.23 -10.58 4.88
N HIS A 94 2.24 -10.00 5.53
CA HIS A 94 2.94 -10.59 6.67
C HIS A 94 3.17 -9.58 7.80
N PRO A 95 3.18 -10.00 9.08
CA PRO A 95 3.70 -9.17 10.16
C PRO A 95 5.15 -8.79 9.87
N TYR A 96 5.49 -7.54 10.09
CA TYR A 96 6.79 -6.97 9.76
C TYR A 96 7.24 -6.04 10.87
N GLN A 97 8.47 -6.20 11.34
CA GLN A 97 9.08 -5.31 12.32
C GLN A 97 10.39 -4.78 11.75
N PRO A 98 10.39 -3.58 11.12
CA PRO A 98 11.62 -2.98 10.64
C PRO A 98 12.52 -2.64 11.83
N PHE A 99 13.79 -3.05 11.77
CA PHE A 99 14.78 -2.62 12.77
C PHE A 99 15.26 -1.18 12.52
N TYR A 100 15.22 -0.72 11.26
CA TYR A 100 15.57 0.64 10.86
C TYR A 100 14.66 1.09 9.71
N ARG A 101 14.24 2.36 9.75
CA ARG A 101 13.56 3.04 8.66
C ARG A 101 13.90 4.53 8.70
N SER A 102 14.42 5.06 7.60
CA SER A 102 14.60 6.49 7.38
C SER A 102 13.51 7.06 6.47
N ALA A 103 13.11 8.30 6.74
CA ALA A 103 12.16 9.00 5.88
C ALA A 103 12.82 9.37 4.55
N LYS A 104 12.04 9.30 3.47
CA LYS A 104 12.37 9.94 2.19
C LYS A 104 11.41 11.12 1.99
N GLU A 105 11.89 12.19 1.38
CA GLU A 105 11.00 13.29 0.98
C GLU A 105 9.93 12.76 0.03
N MET A 106 8.68 13.16 0.27
CA MET A 106 7.59 12.82 -0.62
C MET A 106 7.80 13.52 -1.97
N PRO A 107 7.78 12.79 -3.11
CA PRO A 107 7.81 13.43 -4.42
C PRO A 107 6.66 14.42 -4.57
N LYS A 108 6.93 15.58 -5.19
CA LYS A 108 5.88 16.50 -5.62
C LYS A 108 5.11 15.82 -6.76
N VAL A 109 3.82 15.59 -6.55
CA VAL A 109 2.90 14.99 -7.53
C VAL A 109 2.42 16.06 -8.49
#